data_AF-A0A519KNX3-F1
#
_entry.id   AF-A0A519KNX3-F1
#
_cell.length_a   1.000
_cell.length_b   1.000
_cell.length_c   1.000
_cell.angle_alpha   90.00
_cell.angle_beta   90.00
_cell.angle_gamma   90.00
#
_symmetry.space_group_name_H-M   'P 1'
#
loop_
_entity.id
_entity.type
_entity.pdbx_description
1 polymer ?
#
loop_
_entity_poly.entity_id
_entity_poly.type
_entity_poly.pdbx_seq_one_letter_code
_entity_poly.pdbx_strand_id
1 'polypeptide(L)' 'EAPEERGFWMRNTPSSLDILYIDPQGRIVSIASHATPFSEAPIASNGAANGVLELRAGRAAEINAKPGDKVLHPYFKP' A
#
# COMPACT_ATOMS: atom_id res chain seq x y z
N GLU A 1 -16.16 5.66 6.26
CA GLU A 1 -15.43 6.94 6.14
C GLU A 1 -15.22 7.23 4.66
N ALA A 2 -15.12 8.50 4.25
CA ALA A 2 -14.83 8.83 2.86
C ALA A 2 -13.37 8.47 2.53
N PRO A 3 -13.06 8.02 1.30
CA PRO A 3 -11.68 7.78 0.90
C PRO A 3 -10.91 9.11 0.86
N GLU A 4 -9.75 9.13 1.50
CA GLU A 4 -8.88 10.29 1.64
C GLU A 4 -7.41 9.86 1.50
N GLU A 5 -6.47 10.81 1.42
CA GLU A 5 -5.06 10.47 1.43
C GLU A 5 -4.69 9.80 2.77
N ARG A 6 -3.95 8.70 2.68
CA ARG A 6 -3.50 7.92 3.85
C ARG A 6 -1.98 7.96 3.92
N GLY A 7 -1.45 7.81 5.12
CA GLY A 7 -0.01 7.72 5.35
C GLY A 7 0.30 6.62 6.34
N PHE A 8 1.33 5.83 6.04
CA PHE A 8 1.93 4.86 6.94
C PHE A 8 3.36 5.24 7.29
N TRP A 9 3.91 4.57 8.30
CA TRP A 9 5.32 4.62 8.67
C TRP A 9 5.80 3.20 8.96
N MET A 10 7.10 3.05 9.21
CA MET A 10 7.75 1.79 9.52
C MET A 10 8.22 1.73 10.99
N ARG A 11 7.59 2.52 11.88
CA ARG A 11 7.96 2.61 13.30
C ARG A 11 7.84 1.23 13.95
N ASN A 12 8.94 0.74 14.52
CA ASN A 12 9.05 -0.59 15.12
C ASN A 12 8.79 -1.77 14.15
N THR A 13 8.93 -1.55 12.84
CA THR A 13 8.82 -2.59 11.81
C THR A 13 10.22 -3.00 11.33
N PRO A 14 10.78 -4.13 11.80
CA PRO A 14 12.16 -4.53 11.50
C PRO A 14 12.35 -5.11 10.09
N SER A 15 11.28 -5.62 9.48
CA SER A 15 11.33 -6.16 8.10
C SER A 15 11.02 -5.06 7.11
N SER A 16 11.75 -5.00 5.99
CA SER A 16 11.39 -4.11 4.89
C SER A 16 10.15 -4.62 4.17
N LEU A 17 9.28 -3.70 3.77
CA LEU A 17 7.97 -4.00 3.17
C LEU A 17 7.79 -3.26 1.84
N ASP A 18 6.99 -3.84 0.95
CA ASP A 18 6.30 -3.07 -0.10
C ASP A 18 4.92 -2.69 0.47
N ILE A 19 4.55 -1.41 0.40
CA ILE A 19 3.28 -0.88 0.90
C ILE A 19 2.40 -0.51 -0.29
N LEU A 20 1.29 -1.22 -0.48
CA LEU A 20 0.34 -0.99 -1.57
C LEU A 20 -0.89 -0.28 -1.03
N TYR A 21 -1.14 0.94 -1.50
CA TYR A 21 -2.36 1.67 -1.19
C TYR A 21 -3.47 1.30 -2.16
N ILE A 22 -4.69 1.09 -1.64
CA ILE A 22 -5.82 0.55 -2.41
C ILE A 22 -7.04 1.47 -2.28
N ASP A 23 -7.68 1.77 -3.41
CA ASP A 23 -8.91 2.56 -3.49
C ASP A 23 -10.17 1.73 -3.14
N PRO A 24 -11.34 2.36 -2.94
CA PRO A 24 -12.56 1.64 -2.58
C PRO A 24 -13.03 0.60 -3.60
N GLN A 25 -12.64 0.73 -4.86
CA GLN A 25 -12.95 -0.21 -5.93
C GLN A 25 -11.93 -1.36 -6.01
N GLY A 26 -10.96 -1.40 -5.08
CA GLY A 26 -9.94 -2.42 -4.98
C GLY A 26 -8.78 -2.20 -5.95
N ARG A 27 -8.58 -1.00 -6.52
CA ARG A 27 -7.43 -0.73 -7.38
C ARG A 27 -6.25 -0.19 -6.59
N ILE A 28 -5.05 -0.58 -6.99
CA ILE A 28 -3.82 -0.04 -6.43
C ILE A 28 -3.67 1.42 -6.86
N VAL A 29 -3.57 2.31 -5.88
CA VAL A 29 -3.33 3.76 -6.07
C VAL A 29 -1.84 4.02 -6.26
N SER A 30 -1.02 3.48 -5.35
CA SER A 30 0.43 3.63 -5.36
C SER A 30 1.10 2.47 -4.64
N ILE A 31 2.39 2.28 -4.93
CA ILE A 31 3.24 1.26 -4.33
C ILE A 31 4.49 1.96 -3.82
N ALA A 32 4.73 1.89 -2.51
CA ALA A 32 6.00 2.28 -1.91
C ALA A 32 6.84 1.01 -1.69
N SER A 33 7.77 0.76 -2.61
CA SER A 33 8.61 -0.43 -2.58
C SER A 33 9.78 -0.29 -1.61
N HIS A 34 10.18 -1.39 -0.98
CA HIS A 34 11.37 -1.45 -0.09
C HIS A 34 11.39 -0.35 0.98
N ALA A 35 10.25 -0.15 1.67
CA ALA A 35 10.14 0.79 2.77
C ALA A 35 11.21 0.53 3.85
N THR A 36 11.83 1.61 4.35
CA THR A 36 12.97 1.54 5.26
C THR A 36 12.53 1.10 6.66
N PRO A 37 13.07 -0.01 7.21
CA PRO A 37 12.77 -0.44 8.57
C PRO A 37 12.99 0.64 9.62
N PHE A 38 12.14 0.65 10.65
CA PHE A 38 12.18 1.60 11.78
C PHE A 38 11.98 3.09 11.44
N SER A 39 11.79 3.45 10.16
CA SER A 39 11.57 4.84 9.76
C SER A 39 10.23 5.37 10.24
N GLU A 40 10.22 6.56 10.82
CA GLU A 40 9.00 7.30 11.15
C GLU A 40 8.58 8.28 10.05
N ALA A 41 9.32 8.35 8.94
CA ALA A 41 8.96 9.20 7.82
C ALA A 41 7.62 8.73 7.21
N PRO A 42 6.64 9.64 7.04
CA PRO A 42 5.36 9.28 6.47
C PRO A 42 5.52 8.89 4.99
N ILE A 43 4.92 7.76 4.64
CA ILE A 43 4.83 7.23 3.29
C ILE A 43 3.40 7.51 2.83
N ALA A 44 3.18 8.55 2.02
CA ALA A 44 1.85 8.94 1.58
C ALA A 44 1.30 8.02 0.47
N SER A 45 -0.03 7.85 0.43
CA SER A 45 -0.72 7.14 -0.64
C SER A 45 -0.73 7.89 -1.96
N ASN A 46 -0.47 9.21 -1.95
CA ASN A 46 -0.49 10.10 -3.13
C ASN A 46 -1.82 10.02 -3.90
N GLY A 47 -2.92 9.81 -3.19
CA GLY A 47 -4.26 9.60 -3.73
C GLY A 47 -5.22 9.01 -2.70
N ALA A 48 -6.52 9.08 -2.99
CA ALA A 48 -7.56 8.62 -2.06
C ALA A 48 -7.50 7.10 -1.89
N ALA A 49 -7.30 6.62 -0.67
CA ALA A 49 -7.19 5.20 -0.34
C ALA A 49 -8.07 4.82 0.86
N ASN A 50 -8.58 3.60 0.86
CA ASN A 50 -9.34 3.03 1.97
C ASN A 50 -8.78 1.70 2.48
N GLY A 51 -7.69 1.21 1.88
CA GLY A 51 -6.99 0.01 2.33
C GLY A 51 -5.49 0.09 2.06
N VAL A 52 -4.75 -0.74 2.79
CA VAL A 52 -3.32 -0.98 2.60
C VAL A 52 -3.06 -2.48 2.61
N LEU A 53 -2.22 -2.95 1.69
CA LEU A 53 -1.67 -4.31 1.70
C LEU A 53 -0.15 -4.23 1.89
N GLU A 54 0.33 -4.80 2.98
CA GLU A 54 1.76 -4.91 3.28
C GLU A 54 2.30 -6.25 2.76
N LEU A 55 3.35 -6.20 1.95
CA LEU A 55 4.05 -7.37 1.45
C LEU A 55 5.51 -7.32 1.88
N ARG A 56 6.19 -8.47 1.91
CA ARG A 56 7.65 -8.48 2.01
C ARG A 56 8.26 -7.69 0.86
N ALA A 57 9.28 -6.87 1.15
CA ALA A 57 9.91 -6.03 0.14
C ALA A 57 10.37 -6.84 -1.09
N GLY A 58 10.11 -6.29 -2.27
CA GLY A 58 10.40 -6.92 -3.56
C GLY A 58 9.25 -7.77 -4.11
N ARG A 59 8.30 -8.21 -3.27
CA ARG A 59 7.21 -9.09 -3.72
C ARG A 59 6.31 -8.42 -4.75
N ALA A 60 6.06 -7.11 -4.66
CA ALA A 60 5.25 -6.40 -5.64
C ALA A 60 5.88 -6.46 -7.04
N ALA A 61 7.21 -6.31 -7.12
CA ALA A 61 7.95 -6.41 -8.37
C ALA A 61 7.98 -7.85 -8.91
N GLU A 62 8.15 -8.85 -8.04
CA GLU A 62 8.14 -10.27 -8.43
C GLU A 62 6.84 -10.69 -9.13
N ILE A 63 5.70 -10.17 -8.67
CA ILE A 63 4.38 -10.45 -9.27
C ILE A 63 3.99 -9.43 -10.34
N ASN A 64 4.89 -8.47 -10.65
CA ASN A 64 4.67 -7.38 -11.60
C ASN A 64 3.40 -6.55 -11.29
N ALA A 65 3.11 -6.34 -10.00
CA ALA A 65 2.01 -5.47 -9.57
C ALA A 65 2.32 -4.01 -9.85
N LYS A 66 1.32 -3.26 -10.31
CA LYS A 66 1.42 -1.85 -10.70
C LYS A 66 0.22 -1.05 -10.22
N PRO A 67 0.36 0.28 -10.06
CA PRO A 67 -0.79 1.16 -9.92
C PRO A 67 -1.83 0.90 -11.03
N GLY A 68 -3.10 0.81 -10.65
CA GLY A 68 -4.21 0.46 -11.53
C GLY A 68 -4.63 -1.02 -11.49
N ASP A 69 -3.74 -1.94 -11.05
CA ASP A 69 -4.09 -3.36 -10.90
C ASP A 69 -5.12 -3.56 -9.78
N LYS A 70 -5.85 -4.68 -9.84
CA LYS A 70 -6.97 -4.96 -8.94
C LYS A 70 -6.62 -5.98 -7.86
N VAL A 71 -6.88 -5.61 -6.60
CA VAL A 71 -6.88 -6.48 -5.43
C VAL A 71 -8.28 -7.04 -5.22
N LEU A 72 -8.40 -8.36 -5.28
CA LEU A 72 -9.67 -9.06 -5.06
C LEU A 72 -9.81 -9.44 -3.59
N HIS A 73 -10.64 -8.71 -2.85
CA HIS A 73 -10.95 -9.02 -1.46
C HIS A 73 -12.38 -8.56 -1.12
N PRO A 74 -13.17 -9.32 -0.33
CA PRO A 74 -14.58 -8.96 -0.02
C PRO A 74 -14.79 -7.60 0.65
N TYR A 75 -13.73 -6.99 1.16
CA TYR A 75 -13.75 -5.62 1.69
C TYR A 75 -13.94 -4.56 0.58
N PHE A 76 -13.28 -4.75 -0.57
CA PHE A 76 -13.37 -3.85 -1.72
C PHE A 76 -14.50 -4.33 -2.63
N LYS A 77 -15.74 -4.05 -2.23
CA LYS A 77 -16.90 -4.33 -3.09
C LYS A 77 -16.99 -3.23 -4.15
N PRO A 78 -17.25 -3.59 -5.42
CA PRO A 78 -17.49 -2.59 -6.47
C PRO A 78 -18.65 -1.66 -6.13
#